data_AF-A0A946EX93-F1
#
_entry.id   AF-A0A946EX93-F1
#
_cell.length_a   1.000
_cell.length_b   1.000
_cell.length_c   1.000
_cell.angle_alpha   90.00
_cell.angle_beta   90.00
_cell.angle_gamma   90.00
#
_symmetry.space_group_name_H-M   'P 1'
#
loop_
_entity.id
_entity.type
_entity.pdbx_description
1 polymer ?
#
loop_
_entity_poly.entity_id
_entity_poly.type
_entity_poly.pdbx_seq_one_letter_code
_entity_poly.pdbx_strand_id
1 'polypeptide(L)' 'MKLVIELDGSGHLHPKQQKKDNMRESDLKKWGYSIIRFYNNEIDANLNEILELISSKCKGLER' A
#
# COMPACT_ATOMS: atom_id res chain seq x y z
N MET A 1 11.18 9.37 5.79
CA MET A 1 9.97 8.52 5.63
C MET A 1 9.76 8.20 4.16
N LYS A 2 9.63 6.91 3.81
CA LYS A 2 9.43 6.42 2.44
C LYS A 2 8.24 5.44 2.43
N LEU A 3 7.02 5.98 2.41
CA LEU A 3 5.77 5.22 2.44
C LEU A 3 5.03 5.40 1.11
N VAL A 4 4.59 4.30 0.52
CA VAL A 4 3.76 4.27 -0.69
C VAL A 4 2.41 3.68 -0.30
N ILE A 5 1.33 4.38 -0.64
CA ILE A 5 -0.04 3.93 -0.38
C ILE A 5 -0.70 3.69 -1.74
N GLU A 6 -1.14 2.45 -1.97
CA GLU A 6 -1.86 2.06 -3.18
C GLU A 6 -3.34 1.84 -2.87
N LEU A 7 -4.20 2.40 -3.72
CA LEU A 7 -5.64 2.28 -3.61
C LEU A 7 -6.14 1.33 -4.71
N ASP A 8 -6.61 0.14 -4.33
CA ASP A 8 -7.12 -0.86 -5.26
C ASP A 8 -8.65 -0.83 -5.30
N GLY A 9 -9.20 -0.41 -6.44
CA GLY A 9 -10.63 -0.16 -6.62
C GLY A 9 -11.48 -1.38 -6.91
N SER A 10 -10.95 -2.61 -6.77
CA SER A 10 -11.58 -3.84 -7.30
C SER A 10 -11.54 -3.86 -8.83
N GLY A 11 -10.40 -4.27 -9.40
CA GLY A 11 -10.39 -4.60 -10.82
C GLY A 11 -9.04 -4.54 -11.50
N HIS A 12 -8.16 -5.50 -11.21
CA HIS A 12 -7.18 -5.91 -12.22
C HIS A 12 -6.59 -7.31 -11.96
N LEU A 13 -7.43 -8.34 -12.06
CA LEU A 13 -6.98 -9.75 -12.15
C LEU A 13 -6.41 -10.07 -13.55
N HIS A 14 -5.55 -9.20 -14.08
CA HIS A 14 -4.82 -9.49 -15.31
C HIS A 14 -3.45 -10.07 -14.92
N PRO A 15 -3.11 -11.32 -15.28
CA PRO A 15 -1.83 -11.93 -14.91
C PRO A 15 -0.59 -11.11 -15.32
N LYS A 16 -0.70 -10.28 -16.38
CA LYS A 16 0.34 -9.31 -16.77
C LYS A 16 0.54 -8.20 -15.75
N GLN A 17 -0.54 -7.72 -15.13
CA GLN A 17 -0.48 -6.65 -14.13
C GLN A 17 0.15 -7.17 -12.84
N GLN A 18 -0.24 -8.37 -12.40
CA GLN A 18 0.30 -9.01 -11.19
C GLN A 18 1.82 -9.20 -11.25
N LYS A 19 2.36 -9.58 -12.42
CA LYS A 19 3.82 -9.68 -12.60
C LYS A 19 4.52 -8.32 -12.52
N LYS A 20 3.91 -7.27 -13.08
CA LYS A 20 4.44 -5.90 -13.05
C LYS A 20 4.38 -5.30 -11.64
N ASP A 21 3.29 -5.56 -10.91
CA ASP A 21 3.10 -5.18 -9.51
C ASP A 21 4.13 -5.86 -8.61
N ASN A 22 4.35 -7.17 -8.76
CA ASN A 22 5.36 -7.90 -7.97
C ASN A 22 6.78 -7.35 -8.21
N MET A 23 7.13 -7.02 -9.45
CA MET A 23 8.43 -6.40 -9.74
C MET A 23 8.54 -5.02 -9.10
N ARG A 24 7.52 -4.16 -9.28
CA ARG A 24 7.47 -2.84 -8.64
C ARG A 24 7.59 -2.93 -7.12
N GLU A 25 6.85 -3.84 -6.50
CA GLU A 25 6.88 -4.04 -5.05
C GLU A 25 8.28 -4.46 -4.59
N SER A 26 8.92 -5.37 -5.32
CA SER A 26 10.27 -5.83 -5.01
C SER A 26 11.30 -4.70 -5.13
N ASP A 27 11.24 -3.88 -6.18
CA ASP A 27 12.16 -2.77 -6.39
C ASP A 27 11.98 -1.67 -5.33
N LEU A 28 10.73 -1.33 -5.01
CA LEU A 28 10.40 -0.36 -3.96
C LEU A 28 10.85 -0.85 -2.58
N LYS A 29 10.64 -2.13 -2.25
CA LYS A 29 11.17 -2.74 -1.01
C LYS A 29 12.69 -2.67 -0.96
N LYS A 30 13.40 -2.97 -2.06
CA LYS A 30 14.86 -2.85 -2.15
C LYS A 30 15.35 -1.42 -1.94
N TRP A 31 14.58 -0.42 -2.37
CA TRP A 31 14.91 1.01 -2.18
C TRP A 31 14.53 1.56 -0.80
N GLY A 32 14.03 0.70 0.09
CA GLY A 32 13.63 1.04 1.46
C GLY A 32 12.26 1.72 1.55
N TYR A 33 11.39 1.53 0.55
CA TYR A 33 9.99 1.96 0.64
C TYR A 33 9.13 0.89 1.30
N SER A 34 8.24 1.33 2.18
CA SER A 34 7.14 0.50 2.66
C SER A 34 5.93 0.71 1.77
N ILE A 35 5.27 -0.37 1.35
CA ILE A 35 4.06 -0.32 0.53
C ILE A 35 2.90 -0.81 1.38
N ILE A 36 1.80 -0.08 1.34
CA ILE A 36 0.52 -0.46 1.96
C ILE A 36 -0.56 -0.32 0.89
N ARG A 37 -1.33 -1.39 0.71
CA ARG A 37 -2.46 -1.42 -0.22
C ARG A 37 -3.76 -1.43 0.56
N PHE A 38 -4.70 -0.60 0.16
CA PHE A 38 -6.05 -0.55 0.70
C PHE A 38 -7.06 -0.76 -0.41
N TYR A 39 -8.13 -1.49 -0.10
CA TYR A 39 -9.28 -1.60 -0.99
C TYR A 39 -10.19 -0.40 -0.81
N ASN A 40 -10.78 0.08 -1.91
CA ASN A 40 -11.67 1.24 -1.85
C ASN A 40 -12.85 1.02 -0.89
N ASN A 41 -13.37 -0.21 -0.82
CA ASN A 41 -14.44 -0.56 0.10
C ASN A 41 -14.01 -0.52 1.58
N GLU A 42 -12.74 -0.80 1.89
CA GLU A 42 -12.26 -0.70 3.28
C GLU A 42 -12.10 0.74 3.74
N ILE A 43 -11.75 1.64 2.80
CA ILE A 43 -11.66 3.08 3.08
C ILE A 43 -13.04 3.66 3.29
N ASP A 44 -14.00 3.28 2.43
CA ASP A 44 -15.39 3.71 2.56
C ASP A 44 -16.03 3.19 3.86
N ALA A 45 -15.72 1.95 4.25
CA ALA A 45 -16.25 1.34 5.47
C ALA A 45 -15.60 1.90 6.75
N ASN A 46 -14.27 2.07 6.78
CA ASN A 46 -13.53 2.35 8.02
C ASN A 46 -12.34 3.32 7.80
N LEU A 47 -12.59 4.49 7.23
CA LEU A 47 -11.56 5.52 7.01
C LEU A 47 -10.72 5.83 8.25
N ASN A 48 -11.32 5.89 9.44
CA ASN A 48 -10.60 6.18 10.69
C ASN A 48 -9.54 5.11 11.01
N GLU A 49 -9.84 3.83 10.82
CA GLU A 49 -8.85 2.77 11.05
C GLU A 49 -7.70 2.82 10.05
N ILE A 50 -8.00 3.16 8.78
CA ILE A 50 -7.00 3.35 7.74
C ILE A 50 -6.04 4.49 8.12
N LEU A 51 -6.57 5.62 8.58
CA LEU A 51 -5.76 6.76 9.01
C LEU A 51 -4.88 6.43 10.22
N GLU A 52 -5.42 5.71 11.21
CA GLU A 52 -4.65 5.26 12.37
C GLU A 52 -3.53 4.27 11.98
N LEU A 53 -3.81 3.36 11.03
CA LEU A 53 -2.80 2.44 10.51
C LEU A 53 -1.67 3.18 9.80
N ILE A 54 -2.00 4.17 8.96
CA ILE A 54 -1.01 5.02 8.29
C ILE A 54 -0.17 5.79 9.31
N SER A 55 -0.81 6.42 10.29
CA SER A 55 -0.15 7.17 11.38
C SER A 55 0.81 6.28 12.17
N SER A 56 0.37 5.09 12.56
CA SER A 56 1.19 4.09 13.26
C SER A 56 2.40 3.66 12.42
N LYS A 57 2.20 3.40 11.12
CA LYS A 57 3.28 3.05 10.19
C LYS A 57 4.28 4.18 10.00
N CYS A 58 3.83 5.42 9.87
CA CYS A 58 4.71 6.59 9.78
C CYS A 58 5.60 6.70 11.03
N LYS A 59 5.02 6.60 12.23
CA LYS A 59 5.78 6.63 13.50
C LYS A 59 6.80 5.49 13.62
N GLY A 60 6.48 4.31 13.09
CA GLY A 60 7.39 3.16 13.08
C GLY A 60 8.56 3.32 12.10
N LEU A 61 8.41 4.14 11.05
CA LEU A 61 9.42 4.39 10.01
C LEU A 61 10.35 5.56 10.33
N GLU A 62 10.09 6.30 11.41
CA GLU A 62 10.95 7.37 11.92
C GLU A 62 12.02 6.87 12.93
N ARG A 63 12.03 5.56 13.24
CA ARG A 63 13.02 4.94 14.13
C ARG A 63 14.25 4.43 13.39
#